data_AF-A0A661FHV9-F1
#
_entry.id   AF-A0A661FHV9-F1
#
_cell.length_a   1.000
_cell.length_b   1.000
_cell.length_c   1.000
_cell.angle_alpha   90.00
_cell.angle_beta   90.00
_cell.angle_gamma   90.00
#
_symmetry.space_group_name_H-M   'P 1'
#
loop_
_entity.id
_entity.type
_entity.pdbx_description
1 polymer ?
#
loop_
_entity_poly.entity_id
_entity_poly.type
_entity_poly.pdbx_seq_one_letter_code
_entity_poly.pdbx_strand_id
1 'polypeptide(L)'
;MNIIEKALEKKAGKSEEIAQADEKIAEQDQGFKSVAEDLIARENNSVPLEKEPEVVVNTIAGKDKVAGEEKKSSRQRSLKADLKVNLAHLKDKGMLVPEVSQSQLAEEYRIVKRPILDNVEGQDSNGIERANLVLVTSSLPGEGKTYTAANLALSIATERDKTVMLIDGDVAKPSISKLFGIESKKGLIDLIEGEVSFQDVVLRTDIPNLSIMPAGKLHEQSTEILASSAMKKLISEISSRYKDRVIIIDSPPLLAATQGAVLASLVGQVVMVVESDKTPQHIINEAVEKLSSCEVVGCVLNKSRKGFGMGYYYGYGNYAE
;
A
#
# COMPACT_ATOMS: atom_id res chain seq x y z
N MET A 1 43.83 -36.07 -20.34
CA MET A 1 42.67 -35.24 -20.75
C MET A 1 43.19 -33.97 -21.37
N ASN A 2 42.81 -33.72 -22.61
CA ASN A 2 43.34 -32.63 -23.43
C ASN A 2 42.57 -31.33 -23.17
N ILE A 3 43.19 -30.16 -23.32
CA ILE A 3 42.61 -28.83 -23.00
C ILE A 3 41.26 -28.58 -23.69
N ILE A 4 41.03 -29.22 -24.84
CA ILE A 4 39.80 -29.14 -25.63
C ILE A 4 38.61 -29.84 -24.93
N GLU A 5 38.83 -30.96 -24.24
CA GLU A 5 37.76 -31.69 -23.53
C GLU A 5 37.22 -30.87 -22.35
N LYS A 6 38.11 -30.21 -21.59
CA LYS A 6 37.72 -29.30 -20.50
C LYS A 6 36.91 -28.09 -20.97
N ALA A 7 37.16 -27.60 -22.19
CA ALA A 7 36.42 -26.48 -22.75
C ALA A 7 35.00 -26.88 -23.20
N LEU A 8 34.83 -28.12 -23.67
CA LEU A 8 33.53 -28.67 -24.08
C LEU A 8 32.64 -28.98 -22.87
N GLU A 9 33.20 -29.56 -21.81
CA GLU A 9 32.46 -29.80 -20.54
C GLU A 9 31.97 -28.49 -19.91
N LYS A 10 32.81 -27.44 -19.92
CA LYS A 10 32.44 -26.13 -19.38
C LYS A 10 31.35 -25.42 -20.19
N LYS A 11 31.25 -25.71 -21.49
CA LYS A 11 30.21 -25.18 -22.37
C LYS A 11 28.89 -25.94 -22.22
N ALA A 12 28.95 -27.25 -21.99
CA ALA A 12 27.79 -28.09 -21.70
C ALA A 12 27.13 -27.68 -20.37
N GLY A 13 27.91 -27.55 -19.29
CA GLY A 13 27.37 -27.16 -17.97
C GLY A 13 26.73 -25.77 -17.97
N LYS A 14 27.27 -24.81 -18.74
CA LYS A 14 26.69 -23.47 -18.87
C LYS A 14 25.40 -23.46 -19.70
N SER A 15 25.22 -24.43 -20.60
CA SER A 15 24.00 -24.57 -21.40
C SER A 15 22.87 -25.20 -20.56
N GLU A 16 23.21 -26.12 -19.66
CA GLU A 16 22.27 -26.71 -18.70
C GLU A 16 21.82 -25.70 -17.63
N GLU A 17 22.72 -24.84 -17.13
CA GLU A 17 22.35 -23.75 -16.20
C GLU A 17 21.37 -22.74 -16.81
N ILE A 18 21.55 -22.41 -18.10
CA ILE A 18 20.64 -21.48 -18.81
C ILE A 18 19.28 -22.14 -19.04
N ALA A 19 19.25 -23.42 -19.43
CA ALA A 19 18.00 -24.15 -19.62
C ALA A 19 17.18 -24.26 -18.30
N GLN A 20 17.85 -24.51 -17.17
CA GLN A 20 17.19 -24.54 -15.85
C GLN A 20 16.69 -23.17 -15.38
N ALA A 21 17.37 -22.09 -15.78
CA ALA A 21 16.90 -20.72 -15.49
C ALA A 21 15.66 -20.36 -16.32
N ASP A 22 15.63 -20.75 -17.61
CA ASP A 22 14.49 -20.52 -18.49
C ASP A 22 13.26 -21.34 -18.06
N GLU A 23 13.46 -22.56 -17.57
CA GLU A 23 12.38 -23.42 -17.03
C GLU A 23 11.78 -22.84 -15.74
N LYS A 24 12.61 -22.31 -14.82
CA LYS A 24 12.14 -21.59 -13.62
C LYS A 24 11.41 -20.29 -13.93
N ILE A 25 11.84 -19.55 -14.96
CA ILE A 25 11.14 -18.33 -15.41
C ILE A 25 9.78 -18.70 -16.00
N ALA A 26 9.68 -19.80 -16.76
CA ALA A 26 8.41 -20.27 -17.31
C ALA A 26 7.42 -20.77 -16.24
N GLU A 27 7.92 -21.43 -15.18
CA GLU A 27 7.09 -21.82 -14.02
C GLU A 27 6.60 -20.61 -13.22
N GLN A 28 7.43 -19.58 -13.04
CA GLN A 28 7.00 -18.31 -12.44
C GLN A 28 5.93 -17.61 -13.30
N ASP A 29 6.07 -17.59 -14.63
CA ASP A 29 5.12 -17.00 -15.56
C ASP A 29 3.75 -17.71 -15.55
N GLN A 30 3.72 -19.02 -15.26
CA GLN A 30 2.48 -19.78 -15.02
C GLN A 30 1.83 -19.43 -13.67
N GLY A 31 2.62 -19.21 -12.62
CA GLY A 31 2.15 -18.66 -11.36
C GLY A 31 1.44 -17.31 -11.54
N PHE A 32 2.01 -16.40 -12.34
CA PHE A 32 1.42 -15.09 -12.65
C PHE A 32 0.21 -15.16 -13.60
N LYS A 33 0.14 -16.13 -14.52
CA LYS A 33 -1.09 -16.37 -15.32
C LYS A 33 -2.25 -16.85 -14.45
N SER A 34 -2.00 -17.66 -13.42
CA SER A 34 -3.04 -18.05 -12.45
C SER A 34 -3.59 -16.86 -11.66
N VAL A 35 -2.74 -15.85 -11.38
CA VAL A 35 -3.17 -14.58 -10.75
C VAL A 35 -4.19 -13.86 -11.65
N ALA A 36 -3.98 -13.84 -12.97
CA ALA A 36 -4.93 -13.25 -13.91
C ALA A 36 -6.26 -14.01 -13.97
N GLU A 37 -6.24 -15.34 -14.00
CA GLU A 37 -7.42 -16.19 -14.11
C GLU A 37 -8.27 -16.23 -12.82
N ASP A 38 -7.64 -16.32 -11.65
CA ASP A 38 -8.33 -16.34 -10.35
C ASP A 38 -9.02 -15.01 -10.00
N LEU A 39 -8.56 -13.91 -10.61
CA LEU A 39 -9.10 -12.58 -10.38
C LEU A 39 -10.25 -12.23 -11.35
N ILE A 40 -10.26 -12.76 -12.58
CA ILE A 40 -11.41 -12.69 -13.50
C ILE A 40 -12.62 -13.45 -12.93
N ALA A 41 -12.38 -14.58 -12.25
CA ALA A 41 -13.44 -15.38 -11.62
C ALA A 41 -14.24 -14.63 -10.54
N ARG A 42 -13.72 -13.51 -10.00
CA ARG A 42 -14.40 -12.67 -8.99
C ARG A 42 -15.15 -11.47 -9.58
N GLU A 43 -14.84 -11.07 -10.82
CA GLU A 43 -15.44 -9.89 -11.47
C GLU A 43 -16.88 -10.14 -11.94
N ASN A 44 -17.16 -11.38 -12.38
CA ASN A 44 -18.48 -11.83 -12.84
C ASN A 44 -19.54 -11.98 -11.72
N ASN A 45 -19.23 -11.56 -10.49
CA ASN A 45 -20.16 -11.62 -9.35
C ASN A 45 -20.42 -10.24 -8.72
N SER A 46 -20.15 -9.16 -9.46
CA SER A 46 -20.55 -7.80 -9.09
C SER A 46 -21.97 -7.49 -9.59
N VAL A 47 -22.86 -7.12 -8.67
CA VAL A 47 -24.24 -6.74 -8.95
C VAL A 47 -24.25 -5.33 -9.58
N PRO A 48 -24.98 -5.07 -10.68
CA PRO A 48 -25.15 -3.72 -11.22
C PRO A 48 -25.90 -2.83 -10.22
N LEU A 49 -25.52 -1.55 -10.14
CA LEU A 49 -26.22 -0.52 -9.36
C LEU A 49 -27.72 -0.47 -9.74
N GLU A 50 -28.59 -1.00 -8.87
CA GLU A 50 -30.03 -0.83 -9.00
C GLU A 50 -30.43 0.60 -8.59
N LYS A 51 -31.25 1.22 -9.45
CA LYS A 51 -31.87 2.54 -9.28
C LYS A 51 -32.73 2.59 -8.01
N GLU A 52 -32.82 3.77 -7.41
CA GLU A 52 -33.64 4.09 -6.24
C GLU A 52 -35.09 3.58 -6.37
N PRO A 53 -35.74 3.10 -5.30
CA PRO A 53 -37.10 2.59 -5.39
C PRO A 53 -38.12 3.73 -5.31
N GLU A 54 -39.03 3.78 -6.30
CA GLU A 54 -40.31 4.44 -6.17
C GLU A 54 -41.16 3.78 -5.07
N VAL A 55 -41.77 4.60 -4.24
CA VAL A 55 -42.67 4.22 -3.16
C VAL A 55 -43.96 3.65 -3.75
N VAL A 56 -44.23 2.37 -3.54
CA VAL A 56 -45.56 1.77 -3.76
C VAL A 56 -46.03 1.08 -2.49
N VAL A 57 -47.07 1.67 -1.91
CA VAL A 57 -47.86 1.15 -0.78
C VAL A 57 -48.62 -0.09 -1.24
N ASN A 58 -48.57 -1.20 -0.48
CA ASN A 58 -49.67 -2.16 -0.46
C ASN A 58 -49.71 -3.05 0.80
N THR A 59 -50.76 -2.78 1.58
CA THR A 59 -51.72 -3.64 2.29
C THR A 59 -51.41 -5.12 2.58
N ILE A 60 -51.65 -5.47 3.84
CA ILE A 60 -51.60 -6.79 4.49
C ILE A 60 -52.84 -7.65 4.12
N ALA A 61 -52.65 -8.93 3.76
CA ALA A 61 -53.57 -10.03 4.10
C ALA A 61 -53.03 -11.43 3.73
N GLY A 62 -53.09 -12.38 4.68
CA GLY A 62 -53.60 -13.75 4.44
C GLY A 62 -52.65 -14.90 4.07
N LYS A 63 -52.33 -15.73 5.09
CA LYS A 63 -52.23 -17.22 5.14
C LYS A 63 -52.08 -18.04 3.84
N ASP A 64 -51.07 -18.93 3.76
CA ASP A 64 -51.21 -20.37 4.04
C ASP A 64 -49.90 -21.17 3.86
N LYS A 65 -49.81 -22.29 4.58
CA LYS A 65 -48.69 -23.26 4.64
C LYS A 65 -48.63 -24.14 3.39
N VAL A 66 -47.43 -24.45 2.89
CA VAL A 66 -47.03 -25.82 2.46
C VAL A 66 -45.51 -26.00 2.63
N ALA A 67 -45.13 -27.15 3.19
CA ALA A 67 -43.76 -27.60 3.38
C ALA A 67 -43.09 -27.96 2.04
N GLY A 68 -41.83 -27.58 1.89
CA GLY A 68 -40.94 -28.03 0.83
C GLY A 68 -39.51 -27.92 1.32
N GLU A 69 -38.91 -29.07 1.62
CA GLU A 69 -37.46 -29.20 1.79
C GLU A 69 -36.78 -28.82 0.47
N GLU A 70 -36.24 -27.62 0.39
CA GLU A 70 -35.26 -27.27 -0.63
C GLU A 70 -34.00 -26.73 0.03
N LYS A 71 -32.93 -27.50 -0.15
CA LYS A 71 -31.53 -27.12 0.06
C LYS A 71 -31.26 -25.74 -0.54
N LYS A 72 -31.30 -24.69 0.28
CA LYS A 72 -30.67 -23.39 -0.02
C LYS A 72 -29.37 -23.24 0.75
N SER A 73 -28.44 -24.13 0.40
CA SER A 73 -27.00 -23.91 0.56
C SER A 73 -26.55 -22.96 -0.56
N SER A 74 -26.88 -21.67 -0.49
CA SER A 74 -26.29 -20.62 -1.32
C SER A 74 -26.94 -19.26 -1.04
N ARG A 75 -26.32 -18.47 -0.16
CA ARG A 75 -26.30 -16.98 -0.16
C ARG A 75 -26.05 -16.47 1.26
N GLN A 76 -24.77 -16.37 1.62
CA GLN A 76 -24.17 -15.40 2.54
C GLN A 76 -22.79 -15.93 2.96
N ARG A 77 -21.81 -15.90 2.05
CA ARG A 77 -20.42 -15.74 2.51
C ARG A 77 -20.19 -14.23 2.55
N SER A 78 -20.41 -13.64 3.72
CA SER A 78 -19.86 -12.32 4.02
C SER A 78 -18.37 -12.36 3.67
N LEU A 79 -17.87 -11.41 2.87
CA LEU A 79 -16.43 -11.22 2.68
C LEU A 79 -15.84 -10.87 4.06
N LYS A 80 -15.33 -11.87 4.77
CA LYS A 80 -14.84 -11.74 6.14
C LYS A 80 -13.49 -11.04 6.08
N ALA A 81 -13.27 -10.02 6.91
CA ALA A 81 -11.95 -9.40 7.05
C ALA A 81 -10.94 -10.45 7.50
N ASP A 82 -9.75 -10.44 6.89
CA ASP A 82 -8.65 -11.35 7.20
C ASP A 82 -7.94 -10.93 8.49
N LEU A 83 -7.93 -9.61 8.77
CA LEU A 83 -7.30 -9.00 9.92
C LEU A 83 -8.31 -8.17 10.72
N LYS A 84 -8.48 -8.50 12.00
CA LYS A 84 -9.21 -7.67 12.95
C LYS A 84 -8.27 -6.68 13.61
N VAL A 85 -8.41 -5.40 13.31
CA VAL A 85 -7.53 -4.35 13.80
C VAL A 85 -7.93 -3.93 15.21
N ASN A 86 -6.95 -3.89 16.12
CA ASN A 86 -7.18 -3.40 17.48
C ASN A 86 -7.21 -1.85 17.49
N LEU A 87 -8.40 -1.27 17.29
CA LEU A 87 -8.60 0.18 17.27
C LEU A 87 -8.18 0.86 18.58
N ALA A 88 -8.35 0.21 19.73
CA ALA A 88 -7.92 0.75 21.02
C ALA A 88 -6.38 0.85 21.09
N HIS A 89 -5.67 -0.15 20.57
CA HIS A 89 -4.21 -0.10 20.46
C HIS A 89 -3.74 1.00 19.50
N LEU A 90 -4.38 1.13 18.33
CA LEU A 90 -4.06 2.21 17.39
C LEU A 90 -4.26 3.59 18.03
N LYS A 91 -5.36 3.79 18.77
CA LYS A 91 -5.64 5.03 19.50
C LYS A 91 -4.59 5.33 20.57
N ASP A 92 -4.17 4.33 21.34
CA ASP A 92 -3.09 4.45 22.34
C ASP A 92 -1.74 4.85 21.69
N LYS A 93 -1.49 4.38 20.48
CA LYS A 93 -0.34 4.79 19.66
C LYS A 93 -0.51 6.15 18.97
N GLY A 94 -1.59 6.87 19.25
CA GLY A 94 -1.88 8.18 18.67
C GLY A 94 -2.29 8.14 17.20
N MET A 95 -2.75 6.99 16.70
CA MET A 95 -3.18 6.86 15.31
C MET A 95 -4.62 7.36 15.12
N LEU A 96 -4.91 7.78 13.89
CA LEU A 96 -6.26 8.07 13.43
C LEU A 96 -7.11 6.80 13.50
N VAL A 97 -8.20 6.88 14.25
CA VAL A 97 -9.21 5.84 14.27
C VAL A 97 -10.48 6.38 13.59
N PRO A 98 -11.19 5.57 12.78
CA PRO A 98 -12.36 6.03 12.03
C PRO A 98 -13.43 6.75 12.87
N GLU A 99 -13.54 6.41 14.16
CA GLU A 99 -14.51 6.99 15.10
C GLU A 99 -14.22 8.46 15.48
N VAL A 100 -12.99 8.96 15.26
CA VAL A 100 -12.56 10.30 15.71
C VAL A 100 -12.28 11.21 14.50
N SER A 101 -13.32 11.41 13.68
CA SER A 101 -13.23 12.15 12.42
C SER A 101 -12.97 13.66 12.58
N GLN A 102 -13.15 14.24 13.77
CA GLN A 102 -12.99 15.69 14.02
C GLN A 102 -11.80 16.05 14.93
N SER A 103 -10.78 15.18 15.00
CA SER A 103 -9.55 15.51 15.73
C SER A 103 -8.65 16.49 14.96
N GLN A 104 -7.83 17.25 15.67
CA GLN A 104 -6.76 18.05 15.06
C GLN A 104 -5.87 17.20 14.14
N LEU A 105 -5.52 15.99 14.58
CA LEU A 105 -4.76 15.03 13.77
C LEU A 105 -5.47 14.70 12.45
N ALA A 106 -6.79 14.56 12.47
CA ALA A 106 -7.56 14.29 11.25
C ALA A 106 -7.48 15.48 10.27
N GLU A 107 -7.57 16.72 10.76
CA GLU A 107 -7.39 17.91 9.92
C GLU A 107 -5.96 18.01 9.36
N GLU A 108 -4.94 17.74 10.18
CA GLU A 108 -3.54 17.74 9.74
C GLU A 108 -3.30 16.72 8.62
N TYR A 109 -3.80 15.49 8.76
CA TYR A 109 -3.69 14.49 7.69
C TYR A 109 -4.67 14.71 6.54
N ARG A 110 -5.72 15.54 6.69
CA ARG A 110 -6.49 16.04 5.55
C ARG A 110 -5.64 16.99 4.71
N ILE A 111 -4.93 17.91 5.34
CA ILE A 111 -4.01 18.82 4.64
C ILE A 111 -2.92 18.03 3.92
N VAL A 112 -2.33 17.01 4.56
CA VAL A 112 -1.29 16.17 3.94
C VAL A 112 -1.85 15.35 2.77
N LYS A 113 -3.03 14.73 2.90
CA LYS A 113 -3.54 13.85 1.83
C LYS A 113 -4.05 14.57 0.59
N ARG A 114 -4.51 15.83 0.69
CA ARG A 114 -5.18 16.50 -0.44
C ARG A 114 -4.26 16.68 -1.66
N PRO A 115 -3.07 17.28 -1.54
CA PRO A 115 -2.16 17.37 -2.69
C PRO A 115 -1.80 16.02 -3.31
N ILE A 116 -1.71 14.97 -2.48
CA ILE A 116 -1.42 13.61 -2.94
C ILE A 116 -2.57 13.10 -3.81
N LEU A 117 -3.82 13.25 -3.35
CA LEU A 117 -5.00 12.82 -4.10
C LEU A 117 -5.25 13.65 -5.35
N ASP A 118 -5.00 14.96 -5.30
CA ASP A 118 -5.10 15.86 -6.45
C ASP A 118 -4.13 15.42 -7.56
N ASN A 119 -2.90 15.01 -7.19
CA ASN A 119 -1.94 14.44 -8.13
C ASN A 119 -2.39 13.09 -8.70
N VAL A 120 -3.05 12.25 -7.90
CA VAL A 120 -3.61 10.97 -8.37
C VAL A 120 -4.73 11.20 -9.38
N GLU A 121 -5.63 12.13 -9.11
CA GLU A 121 -6.77 12.45 -9.97
C GLU A 121 -6.34 13.17 -11.24
N GLY A 122 -5.34 14.06 -11.12
CA GLY A 122 -4.77 14.81 -12.22
C GLY A 122 -3.61 14.12 -12.94
N GLN A 123 -3.33 12.83 -12.69
CA GLN A 123 -2.08 12.18 -13.14
C GLN A 123 -1.76 12.39 -14.62
N ASP A 124 -2.75 12.24 -15.51
CA ASP A 124 -2.58 12.39 -16.97
C ASP A 124 -2.33 13.84 -17.36
N SER A 125 -2.95 14.79 -16.66
CA SER A 125 -2.82 16.22 -16.93
C SER A 125 -1.53 16.81 -16.35
N ASN A 126 -1.09 16.27 -15.22
CA ASN A 126 0.11 16.71 -14.50
C ASN A 126 1.38 15.99 -15.00
N GLY A 127 1.24 14.95 -15.83
CA GLY A 127 2.36 14.17 -16.36
C GLY A 127 3.05 13.29 -15.32
N ILE A 128 2.39 13.00 -14.19
CA ILE A 128 2.98 12.24 -13.08
C ILE A 128 2.74 10.76 -13.35
N GLU A 129 3.77 10.05 -13.82
CA GLU A 129 3.68 8.59 -13.97
C GLU A 129 3.45 7.95 -12.59
N ARG A 130 2.49 7.01 -12.51
CA ARG A 130 2.24 6.23 -11.28
C ARG A 130 1.94 7.10 -10.05
N ALA A 131 1.17 8.18 -10.23
CA ALA A 131 0.83 9.09 -9.14
C ALA A 131 0.16 8.39 -7.94
N ASN A 132 -0.54 7.27 -8.15
CA ASN A 132 -1.16 6.51 -7.06
C ASN A 132 -0.19 5.68 -6.21
N LEU A 133 1.10 5.62 -6.57
CA LEU A 133 2.17 5.04 -5.77
C LEU A 133 2.86 6.14 -4.98
N VAL A 134 2.76 6.05 -3.66
CA VAL A 134 3.27 7.05 -2.71
C VAL A 134 4.27 6.39 -1.77
N LEU A 135 5.52 6.80 -1.82
CA LEU A 135 6.53 6.39 -0.85
C LEU A 135 6.51 7.32 0.36
N VAL A 136 6.54 6.76 1.56
CA VAL A 136 6.80 7.53 2.79
C VAL A 136 8.18 7.14 3.30
N THR A 137 9.06 8.13 3.45
CA THR A 137 10.44 7.94 3.90
C THR A 137 10.86 9.07 4.83
N SER A 138 12.10 9.02 5.31
CA SER A 138 12.70 10.05 6.16
C SER A 138 14.19 10.17 5.90
N SER A 139 14.84 11.22 6.41
CA SER A 139 16.30 11.36 6.30
C SER A 139 17.00 10.35 7.22
N LEU A 140 16.54 10.30 8.47
CA LEU A 140 17.15 9.57 9.56
C LEU A 140 16.15 8.61 10.25
N PRO A 141 16.63 7.60 10.98
CA PRO A 141 15.77 6.74 11.79
C PRO A 141 15.02 7.52 12.87
N GLY A 142 13.76 7.15 13.11
CA GLY A 142 12.98 7.66 14.24
C GLY A 142 12.23 8.97 13.98
N GLU A 143 12.27 9.53 12.77
CA GLU A 143 11.54 10.76 12.43
C GLU A 143 10.02 10.56 12.33
N GLY A 144 9.56 9.30 12.26
CA GLY A 144 8.15 8.92 12.31
C GLY A 144 7.53 8.59 10.95
N LYS A 145 8.35 8.22 9.96
CA LYS A 145 7.92 7.70 8.63
C LYS A 145 6.74 6.71 8.71
N THR A 146 6.84 5.67 9.54
CA THR A 146 5.81 4.65 9.72
C THR A 146 4.53 5.21 10.33
N TYR A 147 4.65 6.13 11.29
CA TYR A 147 3.49 6.82 11.89
C TYR A 147 2.77 7.65 10.82
N THR A 148 3.51 8.37 9.99
CA THR A 148 2.97 9.15 8.88
C THR A 148 2.34 8.25 7.82
N ALA A 149 2.98 7.16 7.43
CA ALA A 149 2.46 6.21 6.45
C ALA A 149 1.13 5.59 6.91
N ALA A 150 1.07 5.13 8.16
CA ALA A 150 -0.13 4.53 8.72
C ALA A 150 -1.28 5.54 8.84
N ASN A 151 -1.03 6.75 9.37
CA ASN A 151 -2.06 7.77 9.49
C ASN A 151 -2.52 8.32 8.14
N LEU A 152 -1.61 8.44 7.17
CA LEU A 152 -1.98 8.80 5.81
C LEU A 152 -2.88 7.73 5.19
N ALA A 153 -2.56 6.44 5.37
CA ALA A 153 -3.41 5.34 4.93
C ALA A 153 -4.80 5.40 5.59
N LEU A 154 -4.84 5.53 6.92
CA LEU A 154 -6.09 5.62 7.68
C LEU A 154 -6.91 6.84 7.25
N SER A 155 -6.26 7.96 6.95
CA SER A 155 -6.91 9.17 6.42
C SER A 155 -7.49 8.95 5.02
N ILE A 156 -6.76 8.32 4.09
CA ILE A 156 -7.25 8.03 2.73
C ILE A 156 -8.36 6.99 2.76
N ALA A 157 -8.32 6.02 3.68
CA ALA A 157 -9.37 5.02 3.84
C ALA A 157 -10.76 5.63 4.16
N THR A 158 -10.80 6.87 4.67
CA THR A 158 -12.06 7.59 4.91
C THR A 158 -12.65 8.27 3.67
N GLU A 159 -11.92 8.30 2.55
CA GLU A 159 -12.47 8.79 1.28
C GLU A 159 -13.54 7.82 0.77
N ARG A 160 -14.56 8.36 0.10
CA ARG A 160 -15.72 7.56 -0.35
C ARG A 160 -15.42 6.75 -1.61
N ASP A 161 -14.55 7.27 -2.45
CA ASP A 161 -14.27 6.81 -3.80
C ASP A 161 -12.82 6.33 -3.98
N LYS A 162 -12.08 6.17 -2.87
CA LYS A 162 -10.72 5.65 -2.87
C LYS A 162 -10.59 4.42 -1.99
N THR A 163 -9.74 3.50 -2.43
CA THR A 163 -9.21 2.43 -1.60
C THR A 163 -7.73 2.66 -1.33
N VAL A 164 -7.21 2.08 -0.26
CA VAL A 164 -5.80 2.23 0.10
C VAL A 164 -5.16 0.89 0.47
N MET A 165 -3.94 0.71 -0.01
CA MET A 165 -3.07 -0.40 0.36
C MET A 165 -1.82 0.14 1.05
N LEU A 166 -1.59 -0.26 2.29
CA LEU A 166 -0.38 0.06 3.03
C LEU A 166 0.61 -1.11 2.93
N ILE A 167 1.77 -0.87 2.34
CA ILE A 167 2.84 -1.84 2.17
C ILE A 167 3.98 -1.49 3.13
N ASP A 168 4.43 -2.46 3.91
CA ASP A 168 5.65 -2.33 4.72
C ASP A 168 6.87 -2.67 3.85
N GLY A 169 7.52 -1.65 3.31
CA GLY A 169 8.76 -1.76 2.54
C GLY A 169 10.03 -1.67 3.40
N ASP A 170 9.92 -1.45 4.72
CA ASP A 170 11.06 -1.47 5.64
C ASP A 170 11.35 -2.91 6.09
N VAL A 171 11.84 -3.72 5.16
CA VAL A 171 12.13 -5.15 5.38
C VAL A 171 13.19 -5.36 6.46
N ALA A 172 14.10 -4.40 6.65
CA ALA A 172 15.13 -4.47 7.67
C ALA A 172 14.55 -4.30 9.08
N LYS A 173 13.59 -3.40 9.26
CA LYS A 173 12.96 -3.09 10.55
C LYS A 173 11.44 -2.92 10.41
N PRO A 174 10.71 -3.99 10.04
CA PRO A 174 9.29 -3.90 9.77
C PRO A 174 8.53 -3.54 11.05
N SER A 175 7.58 -2.63 10.90
CA SER A 175 6.90 -1.99 12.03
C SER A 175 5.38 -1.89 11.83
N ILE A 176 4.88 -1.98 10.60
CA ILE A 176 3.45 -2.02 10.30
C ILE A 176 2.83 -3.29 10.90
N SER A 177 3.50 -4.44 10.79
CA SER A 177 2.98 -5.68 11.37
C SER A 177 2.74 -5.56 12.87
N LYS A 178 3.69 -4.94 13.59
CA LYS A 178 3.54 -4.71 15.04
C LYS A 178 2.42 -3.71 15.35
N LEU A 179 2.31 -2.65 14.56
CA LEU A 179 1.31 -1.61 14.74
C LEU A 179 -0.12 -2.14 14.57
N PHE A 180 -0.35 -2.98 13.56
CA PHE A 180 -1.69 -3.51 13.25
C PHE A 180 -1.98 -4.89 13.87
N GLY A 181 -1.05 -5.44 14.65
CA GLY A 181 -1.21 -6.75 15.30
C GLY A 181 -1.20 -7.93 14.32
N ILE A 182 -0.41 -7.83 13.26
CA ILE A 182 -0.30 -8.86 12.22
C ILE A 182 0.70 -9.93 12.67
N GLU A 183 0.23 -11.18 12.73
CA GLU A 183 1.06 -12.34 13.10
C GLU A 183 1.69 -13.04 11.88
N SER A 184 1.19 -12.76 10.67
CA SER A 184 1.72 -13.37 9.44
C SER A 184 3.19 -13.01 9.22
N LYS A 185 3.99 -14.03 8.88
CA LYS A 185 5.38 -13.88 8.46
C LYS A 185 5.54 -13.73 6.94
N LYS A 186 4.47 -13.95 6.17
CA LYS A 186 4.46 -13.83 4.72
C LYS A 186 4.15 -12.39 4.32
N GLY A 187 4.85 -11.86 3.33
CA GLY A 187 4.66 -10.50 2.87
C GLY A 187 5.33 -10.20 1.53
N LEU A 188 5.70 -8.94 1.35
CA LEU A 188 6.27 -8.40 0.13
C LEU A 188 7.47 -9.22 -0.39
N ILE A 189 8.42 -9.56 0.47
CA ILE A 189 9.61 -10.33 0.07
C ILE A 189 9.23 -11.72 -0.44
N ASP A 190 8.42 -12.46 0.33
CA ASP A 190 8.00 -13.82 -0.04
C ASP A 190 7.23 -13.82 -1.37
N LEU A 191 6.46 -12.76 -1.64
CA LEU A 191 5.74 -12.57 -2.89
C LEU A 191 6.69 -12.33 -4.07
N ILE A 192 7.69 -11.46 -3.92
CA ILE A 192 8.65 -11.15 -4.99
C ILE A 192 9.51 -12.38 -5.32
N GLU A 193 9.84 -13.19 -4.32
CA GLU A 193 10.57 -14.46 -4.51
C GLU A 193 9.71 -15.57 -5.13
N GLY A 194 8.39 -15.37 -5.24
CA GLY A 194 7.46 -16.33 -5.84
C GLY A 194 7.07 -17.49 -4.91
N GLU A 195 7.28 -17.36 -3.60
CA GLU A 195 6.94 -18.40 -2.62
C GLU A 195 5.44 -18.42 -2.28
N VAL A 196 4.75 -17.31 -2.54
CA VAL A 196 3.34 -17.08 -2.18
C VAL A 196 2.65 -16.25 -3.26
N SER A 197 1.32 -16.35 -3.33
CA SER A 197 0.54 -15.52 -4.24
C SER A 197 0.21 -14.16 -3.64
N PHE A 198 -0.17 -13.20 -4.49
CA PHE A 198 -0.62 -11.88 -4.04
C PHE A 198 -1.78 -11.95 -3.04
N GLN A 199 -2.68 -12.93 -3.20
CA GLN A 199 -3.84 -13.09 -2.32
C GLN A 199 -3.46 -13.59 -0.92
N ASP A 200 -2.31 -14.25 -0.78
CA ASP A 200 -1.82 -14.79 0.49
C ASP A 200 -1.19 -13.72 1.39
N VAL A 201 -0.78 -12.59 0.81
CA VAL A 201 -0.01 -11.55 1.51
C VAL A 201 -0.77 -10.24 1.69
N VAL A 202 -1.88 -10.04 0.97
CA VAL A 202 -2.73 -8.87 1.13
C VAL A 202 -3.82 -9.16 2.16
N LEU A 203 -3.70 -8.53 3.33
CA LEU A 203 -4.62 -8.67 4.44
C LEU A 203 -5.70 -7.60 4.35
N ARG A 204 -6.97 -8.00 4.20
CA ARG A 204 -8.10 -7.08 4.31
C ARG A 204 -8.39 -6.82 5.78
N THR A 205 -8.47 -5.55 6.14
CA THR A 205 -8.77 -5.15 7.52
C THR A 205 -10.28 -5.03 7.74
N ASP A 206 -10.71 -4.95 9.00
CA ASP A 206 -12.05 -4.53 9.38
C ASP A 206 -12.25 -3.00 9.36
N ILE A 207 -11.20 -2.24 8.99
CA ILE A 207 -11.29 -0.83 8.61
C ILE A 207 -11.69 -0.77 7.13
N PRO A 208 -12.83 -0.14 6.78
CA PRO A 208 -13.26 -0.03 5.39
C PRO A 208 -12.16 0.57 4.50
N ASN A 209 -12.07 0.09 3.26
CA ASN A 209 -11.14 0.57 2.23
C ASN A 209 -9.65 0.40 2.52
N LEU A 210 -9.26 -0.17 3.68
CA LEU A 210 -7.86 -0.39 4.05
C LEU A 210 -7.46 -1.88 3.89
N SER A 211 -6.39 -2.08 3.14
CA SER A 211 -5.67 -3.35 3.05
C SER A 211 -4.20 -3.16 3.42
N ILE A 212 -3.56 -4.21 3.94
CA ILE A 212 -2.17 -4.16 4.40
C ILE A 212 -1.37 -5.31 3.78
N MET A 213 -0.18 -5.00 3.28
CA MET A 213 0.82 -5.98 2.87
C MET A 213 2.03 -5.88 3.81
N PRO A 214 2.28 -6.87 4.66
CA PRO A 214 3.47 -6.93 5.50
C PRO A 214 4.76 -7.01 4.68
N ALA A 215 5.90 -6.73 5.29
CA ALA A 215 7.21 -6.84 4.63
C ALA A 215 7.58 -8.28 4.28
N GLY A 216 7.14 -9.23 5.12
CA GLY A 216 7.49 -10.65 4.99
C GLY A 216 8.72 -11.04 5.80
N LYS A 217 9.37 -12.12 5.42
CA LYS A 217 10.60 -12.58 6.08
C LYS A 217 11.76 -11.61 5.84
N LEU A 218 12.63 -11.48 6.85
CA LEU A 218 13.90 -10.76 6.70
C LEU A 218 14.80 -11.52 5.72
N HIS A 219 15.38 -10.80 4.76
CA HIS A 219 16.30 -11.36 3.77
C HIS A 219 17.58 -10.53 3.66
N GLU A 220 18.73 -11.19 3.58
CA GLU A 220 20.04 -10.52 3.50
C GLU A 220 20.19 -9.67 2.24
N GLN A 221 19.64 -10.17 1.12
CA GLN A 221 19.65 -9.51 -0.19
C GLN A 221 18.38 -8.68 -0.45
N SER A 222 17.78 -8.12 0.60
CA SER A 222 16.52 -7.37 0.49
C SER A 222 16.63 -6.17 -0.45
N THR A 223 17.79 -5.52 -0.55
CA THR A 223 18.00 -4.41 -1.49
C THR A 223 17.91 -4.88 -2.95
N GLU A 224 18.55 -6.00 -3.26
CA GLU A 224 18.57 -6.60 -4.60
C GLU A 224 17.18 -7.10 -5.00
N ILE A 225 16.45 -7.71 -4.05
CA ILE A 225 15.07 -8.14 -4.27
C ILE A 225 14.17 -6.94 -4.59
N LEU A 226 14.27 -5.84 -3.85
CA LEU A 226 13.50 -4.62 -4.11
C LEU A 226 13.90 -3.91 -5.41
N ALA A 227 15.16 -4.04 -5.84
CA ALA A 227 15.65 -3.50 -7.11
C ALA A 227 15.32 -4.38 -8.34
N SER A 228 14.82 -5.60 -8.10
CA SER A 228 14.61 -6.61 -9.13
C SER A 228 13.55 -6.21 -10.17
N SER A 229 13.60 -6.88 -11.33
CA SER A 229 12.55 -6.76 -12.34
C SER A 229 11.19 -7.29 -11.83
N ALA A 230 11.19 -8.28 -10.94
CA ALA A 230 9.99 -8.81 -10.31
C ALA A 230 9.28 -7.75 -9.46
N MET A 231 10.03 -6.98 -8.65
CA MET A 231 9.46 -5.87 -7.88
C MET A 231 8.89 -4.78 -8.80
N LYS A 232 9.61 -4.42 -9.88
CA LYS A 232 9.12 -3.44 -10.87
C LYS A 232 7.80 -3.89 -11.52
N LYS A 233 7.70 -5.17 -11.90
CA LYS A 233 6.49 -5.77 -12.45
C LYS A 233 5.34 -5.73 -11.44
N LEU A 234 5.60 -6.15 -10.19
CA LEU A 234 4.60 -6.12 -9.12
C LEU A 234 4.03 -4.72 -8.90
N ILE A 235 4.91 -3.71 -8.74
CA ILE A 235 4.51 -2.32 -8.52
C ILE A 235 3.70 -1.76 -9.70
N SER A 236 4.10 -2.07 -10.93
CA SER A 236 3.36 -1.68 -12.14
C SER A 236 1.96 -2.31 -12.20
N GLU A 237 1.86 -3.61 -11.86
CA GLU A 237 0.57 -4.32 -11.85
C GLU A 237 -0.36 -3.76 -10.78
N ILE A 238 0.11 -3.59 -9.53
CA ILE A 238 -0.76 -3.09 -8.45
C ILE A 238 -1.24 -1.66 -8.70
N SER A 239 -0.42 -0.83 -9.34
CA SER A 239 -0.73 0.57 -9.64
C SER A 239 -1.75 0.69 -10.77
N SER A 240 -1.62 -0.10 -11.84
CA SER A 240 -2.49 -0.01 -13.02
C SER A 240 -3.84 -0.70 -12.84
N ARG A 241 -3.92 -1.68 -11.92
CA ARG A 241 -5.07 -2.57 -11.80
C ARG A 241 -6.33 -1.93 -11.23
N TYR A 242 -6.20 -1.00 -10.28
CA TYR A 242 -7.32 -0.38 -9.58
C TYR A 242 -7.18 1.14 -9.61
N LYS A 243 -8.00 1.81 -10.43
CA LYS A 243 -7.94 3.27 -10.64
C LYS A 243 -8.23 4.07 -9.36
N ASP A 244 -9.04 3.51 -8.47
CA ASP A 244 -9.44 4.09 -7.19
C ASP A 244 -8.41 3.83 -6.07
N ARG A 245 -7.39 3.01 -6.32
CA ARG A 245 -6.46 2.56 -5.28
C ARG A 245 -5.24 3.46 -5.18
N VAL A 246 -5.00 3.96 -3.98
CA VAL A 246 -3.73 4.56 -3.57
C VAL A 246 -2.88 3.50 -2.86
N ILE A 247 -1.61 3.39 -3.22
CA ILE A 247 -0.66 2.50 -2.57
C ILE A 247 0.35 3.35 -1.80
N ILE A 248 0.42 3.14 -0.49
CA ILE A 248 1.37 3.80 0.41
C ILE A 248 2.44 2.78 0.79
N ILE A 249 3.70 3.11 0.56
CA ILE A 249 4.83 2.26 0.90
C ILE A 249 5.59 2.92 2.05
N ASP A 250 5.59 2.32 3.24
CA ASP A 250 6.51 2.71 4.31
C ASP A 250 7.91 2.19 3.94
N SER A 251 8.94 3.01 4.11
CA SER A 251 10.29 2.66 3.63
C SER A 251 11.38 3.08 4.60
N PRO A 252 12.55 2.42 4.59
CA PRO A 252 13.69 2.79 5.42
C PRO A 252 14.17 4.23 5.20
N PRO A 253 14.85 4.85 6.18
CA PRO A 253 15.40 6.20 6.03
C PRO A 253 16.49 6.27 4.96
N LEU A 254 16.48 7.33 4.14
CA LEU A 254 17.32 7.48 2.95
C LEU A 254 18.82 7.53 3.24
N LEU A 255 19.23 8.08 4.39
CA LEU A 255 20.65 8.15 4.77
C LEU A 255 21.12 6.93 5.57
N ALA A 256 20.18 6.10 6.04
CA ALA A 256 20.50 4.90 6.83
C ALA A 256 20.52 3.62 5.98
N ALA A 257 19.76 3.56 4.89
CA ALA A 257 19.66 2.38 4.04
C ALA A 257 19.43 2.76 2.56
N THR A 258 19.87 1.88 1.66
CA THR A 258 19.75 2.04 0.20
C THR A 258 18.34 1.76 -0.31
N GLN A 259 17.60 0.89 0.39
CA GLN A 259 16.27 0.41 0.02
C GLN A 259 15.26 1.56 -0.21
N GLY A 260 15.32 2.62 0.60
CA GLY A 260 14.44 3.78 0.45
C GLY A 260 14.62 4.49 -0.90
N ALA A 261 15.87 4.69 -1.34
CA ALA A 261 16.18 5.30 -2.64
C ALA A 261 15.79 4.38 -3.82
N VAL A 262 15.97 3.07 -3.66
CA VAL A 262 15.51 2.08 -4.65
C VAL A 262 13.99 2.16 -4.82
N LEU A 263 13.24 2.13 -3.72
CA LEU A 263 11.78 2.24 -3.74
C LEU A 263 11.31 3.59 -4.30
N ALA A 264 12.03 4.68 -4.01
CA ALA A 264 11.73 6.01 -4.52
C ALA A 264 11.74 6.04 -6.06
N SER A 265 12.65 5.31 -6.70
CA SER A 265 12.70 5.21 -8.17
C SER A 265 11.51 4.47 -8.82
N LEU A 266 10.61 3.87 -8.01
CA LEU A 266 9.49 3.06 -8.49
C LEU A 266 8.13 3.74 -8.32
N VAL A 267 8.07 4.87 -7.62
CA VAL A 267 6.83 5.58 -7.24
C VAL A 267 6.70 6.91 -7.98
N GLY A 268 5.47 7.43 -8.08
CA GLY A 268 5.22 8.75 -8.66
C GLY A 268 5.33 9.89 -7.66
N GLN A 269 5.13 9.61 -6.36
CA GLN A 269 5.14 10.63 -5.31
C GLN A 269 5.93 10.16 -4.08
N VAL A 270 6.67 11.09 -3.46
CA VAL A 270 7.39 10.86 -2.21
C VAL A 270 6.91 11.83 -1.14
N VAL A 271 6.63 11.30 0.06
CA VAL A 271 6.41 12.05 1.29
C VAL A 271 7.63 11.90 2.18
N MET A 272 8.39 12.98 2.29
CA MET A 272 9.57 13.08 3.13
C MET A 272 9.20 13.53 4.54
N VAL A 273 9.40 12.65 5.53
CA VAL A 273 9.10 12.95 6.93
C VAL A 273 10.34 13.47 7.64
N VAL A 274 10.21 14.63 8.28
CA VAL A 274 11.31 15.31 8.97
C VAL A 274 10.93 15.54 10.43
N GLU A 275 11.83 15.24 11.37
CA GLU A 275 11.60 15.52 12.80
C GLU A 275 11.84 17.01 13.12
N SER A 276 10.78 17.67 13.63
CA SER A 276 10.81 19.08 14.04
C SER A 276 11.87 19.35 15.09
N ASP A 277 12.55 20.49 14.95
CA ASP A 277 13.53 21.04 15.89
C ASP A 277 14.72 20.10 16.21
N LYS A 278 14.93 19.04 15.42
CA LYS A 278 15.99 18.06 15.67
C LYS A 278 16.82 17.72 14.42
N THR A 279 16.19 17.58 13.26
CA THR A 279 16.92 17.20 12.04
C THR A 279 17.54 18.44 11.39
N PRO A 280 18.88 18.50 11.24
CA PRO A 280 19.53 19.65 10.63
C PRO A 280 19.21 19.79 9.14
N GLN A 281 19.13 21.02 8.62
CA GLN A 281 18.78 21.27 7.22
C GLN A 281 19.73 20.60 6.21
N HIS A 282 21.04 20.55 6.48
CA HIS A 282 21.99 19.90 5.58
C HIS A 282 21.74 18.40 5.42
N ILE A 283 21.27 17.73 6.49
CA ILE A 283 20.88 16.31 6.46
C ILE A 283 19.64 16.11 5.58
N ILE A 284 18.67 17.04 5.64
CA ILE A 284 17.48 17.00 4.79
C ILE A 284 17.89 17.18 3.32
N ASN A 285 18.77 18.15 3.03
CA ASN A 285 19.24 18.38 1.66
C ASN A 285 19.95 17.14 1.08
N GLU A 286 20.86 16.52 1.84
CA GLU A 286 21.54 15.28 1.44
C GLU A 286 20.53 14.14 1.16
N ALA A 287 19.48 14.04 1.98
CA ALA A 287 18.45 13.03 1.76
C ALA A 287 17.60 13.31 0.50
N VAL A 288 17.25 14.57 0.24
CA VAL A 288 16.50 14.99 -0.96
C VAL A 288 17.32 14.77 -2.23
N GLU A 289 18.65 14.91 -2.20
CA GLU A 289 19.52 14.59 -3.35
C GLU A 289 19.38 13.12 -3.79
N LYS A 290 19.13 12.20 -2.86
CA LYS A 290 18.86 10.78 -3.16
C LYS A 290 17.51 10.54 -3.83
N LEU A 291 16.62 11.53 -3.84
CA LEU A 291 15.31 11.50 -4.49
C LEU A 291 15.31 12.24 -5.84
N SER A 292 16.47 12.52 -6.43
CA SER A 292 16.60 13.28 -7.68
C SER A 292 15.85 12.68 -8.88
N SER A 293 15.48 11.39 -8.84
CA SER A 293 14.65 10.75 -9.86
C SER A 293 13.13 10.91 -9.64
N CYS A 294 12.71 11.51 -8.52
CA CYS A 294 11.30 11.69 -8.18
C CYS A 294 10.86 13.10 -8.53
N GLU A 295 9.79 13.22 -9.32
CA GLU A 295 9.28 14.52 -9.76
C GLU A 295 8.49 15.23 -8.66
N VAL A 296 7.79 14.47 -7.82
CA VAL A 296 6.93 14.99 -6.77
C VAL A 296 7.46 14.57 -5.40
N VAL A 297 8.03 15.53 -4.67
CA VAL A 297 8.50 15.34 -3.29
C VAL A 297 7.81 16.35 -2.37
N GLY A 298 6.89 15.86 -1.54
CA GLY A 298 6.28 16.62 -0.45
C GLY A 298 7.01 16.41 0.87
N CYS A 299 6.86 17.33 1.82
CA CYS A 299 7.48 17.24 3.14
C CYS A 299 6.43 17.29 4.25
N VAL A 300 6.61 16.45 5.27
CA VAL A 300 5.79 16.44 6.50
C VAL A 300 6.70 16.68 7.69
N LEU A 301 6.47 17.79 8.39
CA LEU A 301 7.16 18.11 9.63
C LEU A 301 6.47 17.39 10.80
N ASN A 302 7.11 16.36 11.34
CA ASN A 302 6.56 15.53 12.40
C ASN A 302 7.09 15.92 13.79
N LYS A 303 6.36 15.57 14.85
CA LYS A 303 6.66 15.87 16.27
C LYS A 303 6.79 17.37 16.58
N SER A 304 6.20 18.23 15.76
CA SER A 304 6.10 19.66 16.06
C SER A 304 5.31 19.87 17.35
N ARG A 305 5.90 20.62 18.28
CA ARG A 305 5.21 21.06 19.52
C ARG A 305 4.42 22.34 19.33
N LYS A 306 4.66 23.05 18.22
CA LYS A 306 3.87 24.21 17.83
C LYS A 306 2.67 23.68 17.07
N GLY A 307 1.49 23.71 17.70
CA GLY A 307 0.24 23.40 17.00
C GLY A 307 0.13 24.24 15.74
N PHE A 308 -0.45 23.66 14.68
CA PHE A 308 -0.83 24.41 13.48
C PHE A 308 -1.61 25.65 13.93
N GLY A 309 -1.06 26.83 13.67
CA GLY A 309 -1.46 28.04 14.38
C GLY A 309 -2.93 28.40 14.19
N MET A 310 -3.57 28.71 15.31
CA MET A 310 -4.75 29.59 15.41
C MET A 310 -4.62 30.92 14.65
N GLY A 311 -3.43 31.29 14.16
CA GLY A 311 -3.16 32.54 13.46
C GLY A 311 -3.40 32.53 11.95
N TYR A 312 -3.51 31.38 11.27
CA TYR A 312 -3.71 31.34 9.81
C TYR A 312 -5.16 31.05 9.38
N TYR A 313 -5.99 30.46 10.24
CA TYR A 313 -7.38 30.10 9.92
C TYR A 313 -8.43 31.17 10.25
N TYR A 314 -8.11 32.17 11.09
CA TYR A 314 -9.02 33.30 11.40
C TYR A 314 -8.98 34.45 10.36
N GLY A 315 -8.39 34.24 9.18
CA GLY A 315 -8.36 35.23 8.10
C GLY A 315 -9.62 35.25 7.22
N TYR A 316 -10.51 34.27 7.35
CA TYR A 316 -11.74 34.14 6.54
C TYR A 316 -13.03 34.44 7.34
N GLY A 317 -12.92 35.11 8.49
CA GLY A 317 -14.06 35.43 9.36
C GLY A 317 -14.62 36.86 9.28
N ASN A 318 -13.97 37.78 8.54
CA ASN A 318 -14.40 39.19 8.46
C ASN A 318 -15.11 39.54 7.14
N TYR A 319 -16.05 38.70 6.73
CA TYR A 319 -17.12 39.09 5.81
C TYR A 319 -18.47 38.63 6.37
N ALA A 320 -18.88 39.24 7.48
CA ALA A 320 -20.26 39.30 7.91
C ALA A 320 -20.46 40.51 8.83
N GLU A 321 -21.20 41.49 8.28
CA GLU A 321 -21.76 42.73 8.87
C GLU A 321 -20.81 43.85 9.32
#